data_AF-A0A3D0JZH9-F1
#
_entry.id   AF-A0A3D0JZH9-F1
#
_cell.length_a   1.000
_cell.length_b   1.000
_cell.length_c   1.000
_cell.angle_alpha   90.00
_cell.angle_beta   90.00
_cell.angle_gamma   90.00
#
_symmetry.space_group_name_H-M   'P 1'
#
loop_
_entity.id
_entity.type
_entity.pdbx_description
1 polymer ?
#
loop_
_entity_poly.entity_id
_entity_poly.type
_entity_poly.pdbx_seq_one_letter_code
_entity_poly.pdbx_strand_id
1 'polypeptide(L)'
;GSMTDVSIQFGEYGGNINVSINGDFRNVDNFMDLDGMVVGGVLVTIPYGGLGNDCGKMTLDGTVHSLALGGHELWIDCLDGTPDPNGGQNPQPGDTNDDRKIDVMDLLNVIQSWGTCQGPCEADLDEDGSVNVHDLLMVLEYWK
;
A
#
# COMPACT_ATOMS: atom_id res chain seq x y z
N GLY A 1 12.16 5.08 -4.14
CA GLY A 1 11.78 4.28 -2.96
C GLY A 1 10.28 4.35 -2.82
N SER A 2 9.69 3.52 -1.98
CA SER A 2 8.26 3.64 -1.75
C SER A 2 7.92 4.91 -1.00
N MET A 3 6.68 5.31 -1.15
CA MET A 3 6.10 6.47 -0.51
C MET A 3 4.79 6.08 0.17
N THR A 4 4.46 6.77 1.25
CA THR A 4 3.16 6.79 1.90
C THR A 4 2.52 8.17 1.70
N ASP A 5 1.25 8.33 2.07
CA ASP A 5 0.50 9.59 1.96
C ASP A 5 0.57 10.22 0.55
N VAL A 6 0.60 9.40 -0.49
CA VAL A 6 0.81 9.90 -1.86
C VAL A 6 -0.42 10.67 -2.30
N SER A 7 -0.21 11.88 -2.82
CA SER A 7 -1.30 12.69 -3.36
C SER A 7 -0.90 13.38 -4.66
N ILE A 8 -1.89 13.55 -5.53
CA ILE A 8 -1.68 14.00 -6.91
C ILE A 8 -2.86 14.86 -7.31
N GLN A 9 -2.59 16.02 -7.91
CA GLN A 9 -3.60 16.78 -8.63
C GLN A 9 -3.56 16.40 -10.11
N PHE A 10 -4.73 16.32 -10.72
CA PHE A 10 -4.84 15.93 -12.12
C PHE A 10 -5.81 16.84 -12.86
N GLY A 11 -5.66 16.88 -14.18
CA GLY A 11 -6.69 17.32 -15.11
C GLY A 11 -6.93 16.23 -16.15
N GLU A 12 -8.18 15.81 -16.31
CA GLU A 12 -8.60 14.82 -17.31
C GLU A 12 -9.62 15.44 -18.28
N TYR A 13 -9.36 15.36 -19.58
CA TYR A 13 -10.21 16.03 -20.59
C TYR A 13 -10.65 15.13 -21.73
N GLY A 14 -10.33 13.83 -21.70
CA GLY A 14 -10.83 12.89 -22.69
C GLY A 14 -10.22 11.49 -22.59
N GLY A 15 -10.86 10.53 -23.25
CA GLY A 15 -10.42 9.14 -23.27
C GLY A 15 -10.49 8.45 -21.91
N ASN A 16 -9.84 7.29 -21.82
CA ASN A 16 -9.77 6.48 -20.61
C ASN A 16 -8.53 6.80 -19.79
N ILE A 17 -8.61 6.56 -18.50
CA ILE A 17 -7.49 6.67 -17.56
C ILE A 17 -6.91 5.29 -17.30
N ASN A 18 -5.58 5.23 -17.30
CA ASN A 18 -4.78 4.06 -16.97
C ASN A 18 -4.04 4.35 -15.67
N VAL A 19 -4.32 3.56 -14.63
CA VAL A 19 -3.66 3.65 -13.34
C VAL A 19 -3.05 2.30 -13.01
N SER A 20 -1.77 2.25 -12.67
CA SER A 20 -1.18 1.08 -12.05
C SER A 20 -0.53 1.45 -10.73
N ILE A 21 -0.89 0.72 -9.67
CA ILE A 21 -0.34 0.85 -8.33
C ILE A 21 0.21 -0.52 -7.94
N ASN A 22 1.50 -0.58 -7.60
CA ASN A 22 2.17 -1.80 -7.16
C ASN A 22 2.00 -3.00 -8.12
N GLY A 23 1.83 -2.73 -9.42
CA GLY A 23 1.62 -3.73 -10.46
C GLY A 23 0.17 -4.16 -10.70
N ASP A 24 -0.80 -3.74 -9.87
CA ASP A 24 -2.24 -3.87 -10.18
C ASP A 24 -2.61 -2.75 -11.16
N PHE A 25 -3.11 -3.11 -12.34
CA PHE A 25 -3.45 -2.17 -13.42
C PHE A 25 -4.96 -2.05 -13.57
N ARG A 26 -5.45 -0.81 -13.61
CA ARG A 26 -6.85 -0.45 -13.87
C ARG A 26 -6.93 0.48 -15.06
N ASN A 27 -7.85 0.18 -15.97
CA ASN A 27 -8.30 1.07 -17.02
C ASN A 27 -9.75 1.46 -16.69
N VAL A 28 -10.00 2.76 -16.53
CA VAL A 28 -11.28 3.31 -16.09
C VAL A 28 -11.72 4.44 -17.01
N ASP A 29 -12.99 4.84 -16.96
CA ASP A 29 -13.49 5.93 -17.79
C ASP A 29 -13.04 7.29 -17.25
N ASN A 30 -12.95 7.42 -15.92
CA ASN A 30 -12.46 8.62 -15.23
C ASN A 30 -11.85 8.26 -13.86
N PHE A 31 -11.21 9.20 -13.18
CA PHE A 31 -10.60 8.93 -11.87
C PHE A 31 -11.64 8.56 -10.78
N MET A 32 -12.85 9.13 -10.79
CA MET A 32 -13.89 8.86 -9.78
C MET A 32 -14.29 7.39 -9.75
N ASP A 33 -14.15 6.65 -10.86
CA ASP A 33 -14.41 5.22 -10.91
C ASP A 33 -13.49 4.40 -9.98
N LEU A 34 -12.37 4.97 -9.51
CA LEU A 34 -11.45 4.35 -8.55
C LEU A 34 -11.75 4.74 -7.10
N ASP A 35 -12.65 5.68 -6.84
CA ASP A 35 -12.90 6.17 -5.49
C ASP A 35 -13.40 5.05 -4.55
N GLY A 36 -12.71 4.90 -3.41
CA GLY A 36 -12.99 3.86 -2.43
C GLY A 36 -12.49 2.46 -2.81
N MET A 37 -11.84 2.30 -3.97
CA MET A 37 -11.27 1.00 -4.36
C MET A 37 -9.89 0.79 -3.76
N VAL A 38 -9.58 -0.47 -3.44
CA VAL A 38 -8.20 -0.90 -3.18
C VAL A 38 -7.57 -1.39 -4.47
N VAL A 39 -6.44 -0.78 -4.86
CA VAL A 39 -5.67 -1.10 -6.06
C VAL A 39 -4.22 -1.35 -5.64
N GLY A 40 -3.71 -2.55 -5.88
CA GLY A 40 -2.33 -2.90 -5.50
C GLY A 40 -2.05 -2.81 -3.98
N GLY A 41 -3.07 -3.05 -3.15
CA GLY A 41 -2.97 -2.95 -1.70
C GLY A 41 -3.10 -1.53 -1.13
N VAL A 42 -3.37 -0.54 -1.98
CA VAL A 42 -3.48 0.88 -1.61
C VAL A 42 -4.93 1.34 -1.82
N LEU A 43 -5.51 2.01 -0.83
CA LEU A 43 -6.83 2.61 -0.95
C LEU A 43 -6.74 3.90 -1.77
N VAL A 44 -7.53 3.97 -2.84
CA VAL A 44 -7.64 5.15 -3.70
C VAL A 44 -8.82 5.99 -3.24
N THR A 45 -8.63 7.30 -3.12
CA THR A 45 -9.71 8.25 -2.81
C THR A 45 -9.63 9.47 -3.73
N ILE A 46 -10.78 9.91 -4.24
CA ILE A 46 -10.94 11.08 -5.09
C ILE A 46 -11.74 12.14 -4.33
N PRO A 47 -11.11 12.95 -3.45
CA PRO A 47 -11.81 13.91 -2.61
C PRO A 47 -12.60 14.98 -3.39
N TYR A 48 -12.20 15.29 -4.63
CA TYR A 48 -12.93 16.21 -5.52
C TYR A 48 -12.49 16.04 -6.99
N GLY A 49 -13.34 16.49 -7.93
CA GLY A 49 -13.11 16.38 -9.38
C GLY A 49 -13.22 14.93 -9.87
N GLY A 50 -12.64 14.60 -11.01
CA GLY A 50 -12.52 13.21 -11.47
C GLY A 50 -13.76 12.66 -12.18
N LEU A 51 -14.70 13.51 -12.58
CA LEU A 51 -15.91 13.11 -13.30
C LEU A 51 -15.76 13.27 -14.83
N GLY A 52 -14.54 13.52 -15.31
CA GLY A 52 -14.20 13.82 -16.70
C GLY A 52 -14.41 15.29 -17.10
N ASN A 53 -13.50 15.81 -17.93
CA ASN A 53 -13.45 17.22 -18.36
C ASN A 53 -13.28 18.21 -17.20
N ASP A 54 -12.61 17.79 -16.15
CA ASP A 54 -12.36 18.59 -14.96
C ASP A 54 -10.95 18.39 -14.41
N CYS A 55 -10.64 19.14 -13.35
CA CYS A 55 -9.48 18.90 -12.53
C CYS A 55 -9.91 18.32 -11.20
N GLY A 56 -9.08 17.46 -10.63
CA GLY A 56 -9.35 16.80 -9.37
C GLY A 56 -8.09 16.54 -8.56
N LYS A 57 -8.27 15.82 -7.46
CA LYS A 57 -7.19 15.30 -6.64
C LYS A 57 -7.44 13.83 -6.35
N MET A 58 -6.37 13.05 -6.41
CA MET A 58 -6.31 11.67 -5.97
C MET A 58 -5.40 11.58 -4.75
N THR A 59 -5.83 10.83 -3.74
CA THR A 59 -5.01 10.45 -2.58
C THR A 59 -4.93 8.94 -2.51
N LEU A 60 -3.75 8.45 -2.13
CA LEU A 60 -3.42 7.04 -2.03
C LEU A 60 -3.01 6.75 -0.59
N ASP A 61 -3.84 5.98 0.10
CA ASP A 61 -3.60 5.56 1.49
C ASP A 61 -3.07 4.12 1.53
N GLY A 62 -1.87 3.95 2.09
CA GLY A 62 -1.05 2.74 2.03
C GLY A 62 0.31 2.95 1.34
N THR A 63 1.12 1.89 1.29
CA THR A 63 2.48 1.94 0.74
C THR A 63 2.48 1.82 -0.78
N VAL A 64 2.99 2.85 -1.47
CA VAL A 64 3.13 2.89 -2.93
C VAL A 64 4.58 2.60 -3.31
N HIS A 65 4.86 1.39 -3.81
CA HIS A 65 6.15 0.97 -4.36
C HIS A 65 6.35 1.39 -5.81
N SER A 66 5.27 1.34 -6.60
CA SER A 66 5.28 1.78 -8.00
C SER A 66 3.95 2.44 -8.34
N LEU A 67 4.04 3.53 -9.11
CA LEU A 67 2.89 4.24 -9.63
C LEU A 67 3.13 4.53 -11.11
N ALA A 68 2.18 4.15 -11.95
CA ALA A 68 2.11 4.55 -13.34
C ALA A 68 0.75 5.16 -13.64
N LEU A 69 0.75 6.35 -14.23
CA LEU A 69 -0.45 7.06 -14.68
C LEU A 69 -0.34 7.30 -16.18
N GLY A 70 -1.46 7.15 -16.88
CA GLY A 70 -1.53 7.40 -18.31
C GLY A 70 -2.98 7.57 -18.78
N GLY A 71 -3.15 8.00 -20.03
CA GLY A 71 -4.46 8.29 -20.60
C GLY A 71 -4.31 9.21 -21.80
N HIS A 72 -5.42 9.49 -22.48
CA HIS A 72 -5.46 10.60 -23.43
C HIS A 72 -5.79 11.88 -22.66
N GLU A 73 -5.20 13.01 -23.05
CA GLU A 73 -5.55 14.32 -22.48
C GLU A 73 -5.52 14.35 -20.93
N LEU A 74 -4.42 13.85 -20.37
CA LEU A 74 -4.15 13.77 -18.94
C LEU A 74 -2.98 14.68 -18.55
N TRP A 75 -3.19 15.52 -17.56
CA TRP A 75 -2.17 16.37 -16.94
C TRP A 75 -2.03 16.02 -15.46
N ILE A 76 -0.79 15.98 -14.98
CA ILE A 76 -0.44 15.65 -13.60
C ILE A 76 0.32 16.83 -13.00
N ASP A 77 -0.07 17.24 -11.80
CA ASP A 77 0.58 18.29 -11.02
C ASP A 77 0.61 17.92 -9.54
N CYS A 78 1.46 18.59 -8.77
CA CYS A 78 1.54 18.46 -7.32
C CYS A 78 1.64 16.99 -6.85
N LEU A 79 2.44 16.16 -7.53
CA LEU A 79 2.79 14.83 -7.08
C LEU A 79 3.65 14.95 -5.81
N ASP A 80 3.07 14.55 -4.68
CA ASP A 80 3.68 14.62 -3.37
C ASP A 80 3.50 13.29 -2.62
N GLY A 81 4.34 13.06 -1.62
CA GLY A 81 4.30 11.86 -0.78
C GLY A 81 5.40 11.89 0.28
N THR A 82 5.17 11.17 1.37
CA THR A 82 6.15 10.98 2.43
C THR A 82 7.00 9.76 2.11
N PRO A 83 8.35 9.82 2.20
CA PRO A 83 9.17 8.62 2.08
C PRO A 83 8.70 7.60 3.11
N ASP A 84 8.43 6.38 2.65
CA ASP A 84 8.07 5.29 3.54
C ASP A 84 9.20 5.09 4.57
N PRO A 85 8.95 5.25 5.88
CA PRO A 85 9.96 5.09 6.92
C PRO A 85 10.58 3.68 6.92
N ASN A 86 9.88 2.69 6.37
CA ASN A 86 10.34 1.30 6.24
C ASN A 86 11.05 1.05 4.89
N GLY A 87 11.34 2.10 4.12
CA GLY A 87 12.18 2.02 2.93
C GLY A 87 11.55 1.27 1.75
N GLY A 88 10.23 1.15 1.71
CA GLY A 88 9.51 0.44 0.66
C GLY A 88 9.44 -1.05 0.81
N GLN A 89 9.50 -1.52 2.05
CA GLN A 89 8.99 -2.85 2.37
C GLN A 89 7.47 -2.75 2.36
N ASN A 90 6.80 -3.53 1.50
CA ASN A 90 5.43 -3.91 1.83
C ASN A 90 5.61 -4.65 3.15
N PRO A 91 4.98 -4.29 4.28
CA PRO A 91 5.07 -5.13 5.47
C PRO A 91 4.64 -6.52 5.01
N GLN A 92 5.62 -7.41 4.85
CA GLN A 92 5.38 -8.76 4.37
C GLN A 92 4.88 -9.45 5.61
N PRO A 93 3.58 -9.75 5.73
CA PRO A 93 3.07 -10.30 6.98
C PRO A 93 3.81 -11.62 7.23
N GLY A 94 4.51 -11.71 8.36
CA GLY A 94 5.36 -12.84 8.68
C GLY A 94 6.87 -12.67 8.43
N ASP A 95 7.35 -11.57 7.83
CA ASP A 95 8.76 -11.17 7.84
C ASP A 95 9.00 -10.30 9.08
N THR A 96 9.53 -10.91 10.12
CA THR A 96 9.66 -10.31 11.47
C THR A 96 11.03 -9.67 11.70
N ASN A 97 11.95 -9.82 10.74
CA ASN A 97 13.33 -9.35 10.85
C ASN A 97 13.78 -8.47 9.67
N ASP A 98 12.83 -8.12 8.79
CA ASP A 98 12.99 -7.29 7.59
C ASP A 98 14.05 -7.80 6.59
N ASP A 99 14.31 -9.11 6.56
CA ASP A 99 15.31 -9.70 5.66
C ASP A 99 14.75 -10.07 4.27
N ARG A 100 13.44 -9.82 4.06
CA ARG A 100 12.66 -10.06 2.85
C ARG A 100 12.42 -11.52 2.53
N LYS A 101 12.61 -12.42 3.49
CA LYS A 101 12.22 -13.82 3.40
C LYS A 101 11.22 -14.11 4.52
N ILE A 102 10.43 -15.14 4.31
CA ILE A 102 9.51 -15.64 5.33
C ILE A 102 9.92 -17.08 5.57
N ASP A 103 10.86 -17.25 6.48
CA ASP A 103 11.53 -18.51 6.73
C ASP A 103 11.62 -18.87 8.22
N VAL A 104 12.51 -19.80 8.55
CA VAL A 104 12.67 -20.28 9.92
C VAL A 104 13.13 -19.18 10.87
N MET A 105 13.82 -18.14 10.39
CA MET A 105 14.24 -17.03 11.23
C MET A 105 13.05 -16.26 11.76
N ASP A 106 12.00 -16.09 10.96
CA ASP A 106 10.79 -15.39 11.38
C ASP A 106 9.98 -16.17 12.40
N LEU A 107 9.81 -17.46 12.13
CA LEU A 107 9.16 -18.35 13.08
C LEU A 107 9.90 -18.40 14.42
N LEU A 108 11.24 -18.40 14.39
CA LEU A 108 12.03 -18.37 15.61
C LEU A 108 11.89 -17.03 16.35
N ASN A 109 11.73 -15.92 15.64
CA ASN A 109 11.50 -14.61 16.24
C ASN A 109 10.14 -14.55 16.97
N VAL A 110 9.08 -15.07 16.36
CA VAL A 110 7.76 -15.19 17.01
C VAL A 110 7.85 -16.07 18.27
N ILE A 111 8.49 -17.25 18.17
CA ILE A 111 8.66 -18.15 19.32
C ILE A 111 9.48 -17.50 20.44
N GLN A 112 10.52 -16.74 20.11
CA GLN A 112 11.36 -16.06 21.09
C GLN A 112 10.63 -14.92 21.81
N SER A 113 9.67 -14.28 21.13
CA SER A 113 8.94 -13.12 21.63
C SER A 113 7.61 -13.46 22.31
N TRP A 114 7.32 -14.76 22.50
CA TRP A 114 6.05 -15.25 23.02
C TRP A 114 5.63 -14.62 24.34
N GLY A 115 4.40 -14.09 24.39
CA GLY A 115 3.84 -13.43 25.57
C GLY A 115 3.27 -12.05 25.26
N THR A 116 3.09 -11.24 26.30
CA THR A 116 2.56 -9.88 26.15
C THR A 116 3.56 -8.98 25.47
N CYS A 117 3.13 -8.26 24.43
CA CYS A 117 3.93 -7.21 23.83
C CYS A 117 3.60 -5.84 24.46
N GLN A 118 4.63 -5.10 24.87
CA GLN A 118 4.51 -3.69 25.28
C GLN A 118 5.49 -2.84 24.47
N GLY A 119 5.03 -2.29 23.35
CA GLY A 119 5.83 -1.42 22.47
C GLY A 119 5.83 -1.94 21.02
N PRO A 120 6.70 -1.40 20.15
CA PRO A 120 6.86 -1.95 18.81
C PRO A 120 7.48 -3.35 18.91
N CYS A 121 6.74 -4.35 18.44
CA CYS A 121 7.17 -5.74 18.37
C CYS A 121 6.85 -6.27 16.97
N GLU A 122 7.90 -6.49 16.20
CA GLU A 122 7.81 -7.06 14.84
C GLU A 122 7.21 -8.48 14.83
N ALA A 123 7.10 -9.12 16.00
CA ALA A 123 6.54 -10.46 16.18
C ALA A 123 5.03 -10.47 16.53
N ASP A 124 4.42 -9.31 16.82
CA ASP A 124 2.97 -9.14 17.02
C ASP A 124 2.37 -8.69 15.68
N LEU A 125 1.99 -9.65 14.86
CA LEU A 125 1.70 -9.47 13.46
C LEU A 125 0.22 -9.10 13.22
N ASP A 126 -0.68 -9.44 14.13
CA ASP A 126 -2.08 -9.03 14.09
C ASP A 126 -2.39 -7.79 14.97
N GLU A 127 -1.37 -7.24 15.62
CA GLU A 127 -1.40 -6.04 16.47
C GLU A 127 -2.38 -6.15 17.65
N ASP A 128 -2.58 -7.36 18.19
CA ASP A 128 -3.50 -7.62 19.30
C ASP A 128 -2.88 -7.34 20.69
N GLY A 129 -1.57 -7.01 20.73
CA GLY A 129 -0.80 -6.74 21.92
C GLY A 129 -0.19 -7.99 22.57
N SER A 130 -0.28 -9.16 21.93
CA SER A 130 0.22 -10.44 22.44
C SER A 130 0.83 -11.30 21.33
N VAL A 131 2.14 -11.58 21.43
CA VAL A 131 2.77 -12.58 20.56
C VAL A 131 2.36 -13.99 20.99
N ASN A 132 1.60 -14.65 20.14
CA ASN A 132 0.99 -15.93 20.44
C ASN A 132 0.85 -16.82 19.19
N VAL A 133 -0.06 -17.80 19.24
CA VAL A 133 -0.25 -18.77 18.13
C VAL A 133 -0.82 -18.11 16.87
N HIS A 134 -1.56 -17.01 17.00
CA HIS A 134 -2.11 -16.29 15.84
C HIS A 134 -0.99 -15.69 14.98
N ASP A 135 0.01 -15.05 15.60
CA ASP A 135 1.21 -14.53 14.90
C ASP A 135 2.00 -15.65 14.23
N LEU A 136 2.19 -16.77 14.94
CA LEU A 136 2.89 -17.92 14.37
C LEU A 136 2.17 -18.45 13.13
N LEU A 137 0.84 -18.54 13.16
CA LEU A 137 0.05 -18.98 12.01
C LEU A 137 0.16 -18.00 10.84
N MET A 138 0.30 -16.70 11.10
CA MET A 138 0.58 -15.73 10.05
C MET A 138 1.93 -15.97 9.37
N VAL A 139 3.01 -16.22 10.11
CA VAL A 139 4.31 -16.58 9.50
C VAL A 139 4.18 -17.81 8.58
N LEU A 140 3.45 -18.83 9.03
CA LEU A 140 3.23 -20.05 8.25
C LEU A 140 2.33 -19.83 7.02
N GLU A 141 1.37 -18.91 7.09
CA GLU A 141 0.47 -18.56 5.99
C GLU A 141 1.25 -17.95 4.81
N TYR A 142 2.29 -17.17 5.09
CA TYR A 142 3.07 -16.46 4.07
C TYR A 142 4.43 -17.10 3.76
N TRP A 143 4.72 -18.30 4.30
CA TRP A 143 6.00 -19.02 4.17
C TRP A 143 6.44 -19.23 2.71
N LYS A 144 7.67 -18.82 2.36
CA LYS A 144 8.20 -18.88 0.98
C LYS A 144 9.71 -19.12 0.91
#